data_AF-A0A9Q0Q6U5-F1
#
_entry.id   AF-A0A9Q0Q6U5-F1
#
_cell.length_a   1.000
_cell.length_b   1.000
_cell.length_c   1.000
_cell.angle_alpha   90.00
_cell.angle_beta   90.00
_cell.angle_gamma   90.00
#
_symmetry.space_group_name_H-M   'P 1'
#
loop_
_entity.id
_entity.type
_entity.pdbx_description
1 polymer ?
#
loop_
_entity_poly.entity_id
_entity_poly.type
_entity_poly.pdbx_seq_one_letter_code
_entity_poly.pdbx_strand_id
1 'polypeptide(L)' 'MSGAGHDAMAMSHLTKVGMLFVRCRGGVSHSPAEHVLDDDVWAAGLAILAFLEMHVAAALAEESHTGGRDDRITVVVGND' A
#
# COMPACT_ATOMS: atom_id res chain seq x y z
N MET A 1 7.58 -10.45 4.50
CA MET A 1 7.35 -11.01 3.15
C MET A 1 5.93 -11.54 3.17
N SER A 2 5.11 -11.14 2.20
CA SER A 2 3.75 -11.70 2.06
C SER A 2 3.82 -13.19 1.75
N GLY A 3 3.00 -14.00 2.42
CA GLY A 3 2.83 -15.42 2.10
C GLY A 3 1.93 -15.65 0.88
N ALA A 4 1.00 -14.73 0.64
CA ALA A 4 0.04 -14.77 -0.48
C ALA A 4 0.53 -13.96 -1.69
N GLY A 5 0.05 -14.34 -2.88
CA GLY A 5 0.26 -13.58 -4.12
C GLY A 5 -0.57 -12.29 -4.13
N HIS A 6 0.06 -11.17 -4.51
CA HIS A 6 -0.59 -9.86 -4.58
C HIS A 6 -0.27 -9.20 -5.92
N ASP A 7 -1.18 -8.36 -6.44
CA ASP A 7 -0.97 -7.60 -7.68
C ASP A 7 0.30 -6.74 -7.63
N ALA A 8 0.70 -6.29 -6.43
CA ALA A 8 1.96 -5.61 -6.18
C ALA A 8 3.17 -6.38 -6.74
N MET A 9 3.15 -7.72 -6.69
CA MET A 9 4.23 -8.54 -7.23
C MET A 9 4.36 -8.39 -8.75
N ALA A 10 3.23 -8.42 -9.47
CA ALA A 10 3.22 -8.19 -10.91
C ALA A 10 3.65 -6.75 -11.26
N MET A 11 3.17 -5.78 -10.48
CA MET A 11 3.50 -4.36 -10.65
C MET A 11 4.95 -4.01 -10.30
N SER A 12 5.62 -4.83 -9.49
CA SER A 12 7.00 -4.57 -9.03
C SER A 12 8.03 -4.47 -10.17
N HIS A 13 7.71 -5.00 -11.35
CA HIS A 13 8.55 -4.89 -12.55
C HIS A 13 8.39 -3.55 -13.28
N LEU A 14 7.31 -2.82 -13.04
CA LEU A 14 6.96 -1.58 -13.74
C LEU A 14 7.28 -0.34 -12.94
N THR A 15 7.14 -0.42 -11.61
CA THR A 15 7.32 0.72 -10.71
C THR A 15 7.72 0.25 -9.31
N LYS A 16 8.16 1.18 -8.45
CA LYS A 16 8.37 0.89 -7.03
C LYS A 16 7.03 0.56 -6.39
N VAL A 17 6.97 -0.53 -5.64
CA VAL A 17 5.76 -0.95 -4.95
C VAL A 17 6.01 -1.05 -3.44
N GLY A 18 5.02 -0.61 -2.67
CA GLY A 18 4.93 -0.80 -1.23
C GLY A 18 3.64 -1.52 -0.89
N MET A 19 3.64 -2.28 0.20
CA MET A 19 2.43 -2.91 0.72
C MET A 19 2.18 -2.50 2.16
N LEU A 20 0.93 -2.20 2.48
CA LEU A 20 0.49 -1.99 3.86
C LEU A 20 -0.45 -3.13 4.25
N PHE A 21 -0.12 -3.81 5.35
CA PHE A 21 -0.92 -4.89 5.91
C PHE A 21 -1.71 -4.45 7.12
N VAL A 22 -2.96 -4.90 7.18
CA VAL A 22 -3.84 -4.80 8.34
C VAL A 22 -3.83 -6.16 9.06
N ARG A 23 -3.99 -6.15 10.39
CA ARG A 23 -4.04 -7.39 11.17
C ARG A 23 -5.38 -8.09 10.96
N CYS A 24 -5.34 -9.37 10.57
CA CYS A 24 -6.51 -10.24 10.59
C CYS A 24 -6.56 -11.10 11.86
N ARG A 25 -7.76 -11.33 12.40
CA ARG A 25 -7.95 -12.20 13.57
C ARG A 25 -7.46 -13.62 13.26
N GLY A 26 -6.34 -13.99 13.89
CA GLY A 26 -5.75 -15.33 13.74
C GLY A 26 -5.19 -15.62 12.34
N GLY A 27 -4.96 -14.61 11.50
CA GLY A 27 -4.48 -14.78 10.13
C GLY A 27 -5.44 -15.57 9.23
N VAL A 28 -6.74 -15.59 9.59
CA VAL A 28 -7.75 -16.28 8.79
C VAL A 28 -8.10 -15.42 7.58
N SER A 29 -7.95 -15.97 6.38
CA SER A 29 -8.36 -15.33 5.13
C SER A 29 -9.11 -16.31 4.22
N HIS A 30 -9.86 -15.81 3.23
CA HIS A 30 -10.70 -16.60 2.31
C HIS A 30 -11.75 -17.46 3.02
N SER A 31 -12.27 -16.96 4.14
CA SER A 31 -13.25 -17.64 4.98
C SER A 31 -14.28 -16.63 5.49
N PRO A 32 -15.55 -17.02 5.70
CA PRO A 32 -16.53 -16.16 6.37
C PRO A 32 -16.13 -15.72 7.79
N ALA A 33 -15.13 -16.38 8.38
CA ALA A 33 -14.57 -16.02 9.68
C ALA A 33 -13.43 -14.98 9.59
N GLU A 34 -13.03 -14.56 8.39
CA GLU A 34 -12.08 -13.47 8.17
C GLU A 34 -12.61 -12.18 8.79
N HIS A 35 -11.78 -11.52 9.61
CA HIS A 35 -12.21 -10.38 10.39
C HIS A 35 -11.04 -9.47 10.77
N VAL A 36 -11.21 -8.17 10.52
CA VAL A 36 -10.30 -7.09 10.93
C VAL A 36 -10.99 -6.22 11.98
N LEU A 37 -10.21 -5.54 12.83
CA LEU A 37 -10.77 -4.59 13.79
C LEU A 37 -10.93 -3.21 13.13
N ASP A 38 -12.00 -2.48 13.47
CA ASP A 38 -12.24 -1.13 12.97
C ASP A 38 -11.05 -0.19 13.25
N ASP A 39 -10.43 -0.32 14.42
CA ASP A 39 -9.23 0.46 14.80
C ASP A 39 -8.03 0.17 13.89
N ASP A 40 -7.86 -1.09 13.46
CA ASP A 40 -6.78 -1.48 12.56
C ASP A 40 -7.02 -0.91 11.15
N VAL A 41 -8.27 -0.93 10.68
CA VAL A 41 -8.67 -0.32 9.41
C VAL A 41 -8.49 1.20 9.46
N TRP A 42 -8.88 1.83 10.56
CA TRP A 42 -8.72 3.27 10.78
C TRP A 42 -7.25 3.69 10.78
N ALA A 43 -6.40 2.97 11.53
CA ALA A 43 -4.97 3.23 11.57
C ALA A 43 -4.32 3.06 10.19
N ALA A 44 -4.70 2.02 9.44
CA ALA A 44 -4.21 1.80 8.09
C ALA A 44 -4.64 2.91 7.12
N GLY A 45 -5.89 3.37 7.22
CA GLY A 45 -6.40 4.50 6.44
C GLY A 45 -5.61 5.78 6.69
N LEU A 46 -5.34 6.11 7.95
CA LEU A 46 -4.49 7.26 8.32
C LEU A 46 -3.05 7.11 7.81
N ALA A 47 -2.49 5.90 7.88
CA ALA A 47 -1.13 5.64 7.39
C ALA A 47 -1.02 5.83 5.87
N ILE A 48 -2.01 5.38 5.10
CA ILE A 48 -2.05 5.58 3.65
C ILE A 48 -2.25 7.05 3.31
N LEU A 49 -3.16 7.74 4.00
CA LEU A 49 -3.37 9.16 3.78
C LEU A 49 -2.08 9.96 4.02
N ALA A 50 -1.42 9.75 5.16
CA ALA A 50 -0.15 10.40 5.46
C ALA A 50 0.93 10.06 4.44
N PHE A 51 1.00 8.81 3.98
CA PHE A 51 1.93 8.40 2.94
C PHE A 51 1.68 9.15 1.63
N LEU A 52 0.42 9.22 1.19
CA LEU A 52 0.04 9.92 -0.03
C LEU A 52 0.30 11.42 0.10
N GLU A 53 -0.02 12.05 1.22
CA GLU A 53 0.26 13.47 1.46
C GLU A 53 1.75 13.78 1.34
N MET A 54 2.63 12.95 1.92
CA MET A 54 4.08 13.12 1.82
C MET A 54 4.60 12.97 0.38
N HIS A 55 4.07 12.03 -0.40
CA HIS A 55 4.64 11.66 -1.70
C HIS A 55 3.95 12.31 -2.90
N VAL A 56 2.66 12.65 -2.78
CA VAL A 56 1.93 13.40 -3.82
C VAL A 56 2.31 14.88 -3.76
N ALA A 57 2.50 15.46 -2.57
CA ALA A 57 3.02 16.83 -2.47
C ALA A 57 4.42 16.96 -3.08
N ALA A 58 5.27 15.94 -2.87
CA ALA A 58 6.58 15.86 -3.53
C ALA A 58 6.44 15.72 -5.06
N ALA A 59 5.54 14.87 -5.55
CA ALA A 59 5.31 14.68 -6.98
C ALA A 59 4.80 15.97 -7.68
N LEU A 60 3.90 16.72 -7.05
CA LEU A 60 3.40 18.00 -7.57
C LEU A 60 4.47 19.11 -7.56
N ALA A 61 5.46 19.02 -6.67
CA ALA A 61 6.60 19.94 -6.67
C ALA A 61 7.61 19.61 -7.79
N GLU A 62 7.78 18.33 -8.12
CA GLU A 62 8.76 17.84 -9.11
C GLU A 62 8.30 17.92 -10.58
N GLU A 63 6.99 18.02 -10.87
CA GLU A 63 6.46 18.20 -12.25
C GLU A 63 7.02 19.45 -12.99
N SER A 64 7.74 20.33 -12.27
CA SER A 64 8.42 21.48 -12.83
C SER A 64 9.75 21.17 -13.54
N HIS A 65 10.33 19.97 -13.43
CA HIS A 65 11.61 19.62 -14.08
C HIS A 65 11.60 18.23 -14.76
N THR A 66 11.85 18.25 -16.06
CA THR A 66 11.86 17.16 -17.07
C THR A 66 12.59 15.85 -16.71
N GLY A 67 11.98 14.71 -17.06
CA GLY A 67 12.65 13.59 -17.74
C GLY A 67 13.35 12.51 -16.91
N GLY A 68 13.05 12.39 -15.60
CA GLY A 68 13.60 11.36 -14.72
C GLY A 68 12.79 10.05 -14.69
N ARG A 69 13.47 8.94 -14.34
CA ARG A 69 12.86 7.63 -14.09
C ARG A 69 11.76 7.79 -13.02
N ASP A 70 10.58 7.22 -13.26
CA ASP A 70 9.44 7.38 -12.37
C ASP A 70 9.72 6.78 -10.98
N ASP A 71 10.00 7.66 -10.00
CA ASP A 71 10.36 7.28 -8.64
C ASP A 71 9.16 7.15 -7.71
N ARG A 72 7.93 7.29 -8.25
CA ARG A 72 6.66 7.17 -7.51
C ARG A 72 6.46 5.74 -7.01
N ILE A 73 6.04 5.61 -5.75
CA ILE A 73 5.73 4.33 -5.12
C ILE A 73 4.23 4.06 -5.24
N THR A 74 3.85 2.92 -5.82
CA THR A 74 2.48 2.41 -5.78
C THR A 74 2.26 1.62 -4.48
N VAL A 75 1.28 2.03 -3.66
CA VAL A 75 0.92 1.31 -2.43
C VAL A 75 -0.26 0.38 -2.69
N VAL A 76 -0.10 -0.90 -2.37
CA VAL A 76 -1.17 -1.89 -2.40
C VAL A 76 -1.54 -2.26 -0.96
N VAL A 77 -2.83 -2.17 -0.64
CA VAL A 77 -3.34 -2.57 0.67
C VAL A 77 -3.67 -4.05 0.63
N GLY A 78 -3.09 -4.81 1.55
CA GLY A 78 -3.36 -6.25 1.69
C GLY A 78 -3.81 -6.59 3.10
N ASN A 79 -4.26 -7.82 3.26
CA ASN A 79 -4.50 -8.46 4.55
C ASN A 79 -3.74 -9.77 4.53
N ASP A 80 -2.88 -10.01 5.52
CA ASP A 80 -2.20 -11.28 5.76
C ASP A 80 -2.48 -11.73 7.20
#